data_AF-A0A2U2DEV1-F1
#
_entry.id   AF-A0A2U2DEV1-F1
#
_cell.length_a   1.000
_cell.length_b   1.000
_cell.length_c   1.000
_cell.angle_alpha   90.00
_cell.angle_beta   90.00
_cell.angle_gamma   90.00
#
_symmetry.space_group_name_H-M   'P 1'
#
loop_
_entity.id
_entity.type
_entity.pdbx_description
1 polymer ?
#
loop_
_entity_poly.entity_id
_entity_poly.type
_entity_poly.pdbx_seq_one_letter_code
_entity_poly.pdbx_strand_id
1 'polypeptide(L)'
;MHLRPDARRLINYLHELPHRPVRFCPWCDATDLRFRSQPARQRLARYYCRSCRKSCNSLSDSPFANLHRMDQWAAFAVYLLAGWSSVQIAARFGLTSKVYFSWGRAVGVVMAEECAELHQWWTTRQFRENLQPPEHIERQQRAVVTWLEATLNARHARCPKCGGGQTYRIKGLRPKFKCDRCVTCFCTLSATPLTGMIRADLWVDFIKGVMDGQSIQDLKRSSGLGMGASKRWREQFLLLIEALGHSELLGWIVWMRSRRSNEVVSLVRQGGCLDMATRSVYPQGLRKGRFVSKQ
;
A
#
# COMPACT_ATOMS: atom_id res chain seq x y z
N MET A 1 21.77 14.59 -0.08
CA MET A 1 20.67 13.99 0.69
C MET A 1 21.21 12.85 1.55
N HIS A 2 21.30 13.02 2.87
CA HIS A 2 21.96 12.08 3.79
C HIS A 2 20.95 11.19 4.54
N LEU A 3 20.04 10.56 3.79
CA LEU A 3 18.90 9.80 4.34
C LEU A 3 19.29 8.68 5.31
N ARG A 4 20.40 7.98 5.05
CA ARG A 4 20.85 6.86 5.88
C ARG A 4 21.38 7.35 7.24
N PRO A 5 22.26 8.37 7.31
CA PRO A 5 22.59 9.04 8.57
C PRO A 5 21.38 9.57 9.34
N ASP A 6 20.44 10.24 8.67
CA ASP A 6 19.25 10.82 9.32
C ASP A 6 18.33 9.72 9.88
N ALA A 7 18.12 8.64 9.13
CA ALA A 7 17.37 7.48 9.62
C ALA A 7 18.01 6.89 10.88
N ARG A 8 19.34 6.77 10.91
CA ARG A 8 20.07 6.29 12.10
C ARG A 8 19.94 7.25 13.27
N ARG A 9 20.00 8.56 13.02
CA ARG A 9 19.78 9.59 14.04
C ARG A 9 18.39 9.47 14.67
N LEU A 10 17.34 9.35 13.86
CA LEU A 10 15.97 9.15 14.35
C LEU A 10 15.86 7.88 15.21
N ILE A 11 16.39 6.76 14.72
CA ILE A 11 16.34 5.47 15.45
C ILE A 11 17.06 5.58 16.80
N ASN A 12 18.25 6.20 16.83
CA ASN A 12 19.00 6.43 18.05
C ASN A 12 18.25 7.37 19.00
N TYR A 13 17.68 8.47 18.48
CA TYR A 13 16.87 9.40 19.26
C TYR A 13 15.74 8.68 19.98
N LEU A 14 14.97 7.85 19.27
CA LEU A 14 13.84 7.12 19.83
C LEU A 14 14.26 6.07 20.86
N HIS A 15 15.43 5.46 20.68
CA HIS A 15 16.01 4.53 21.64
C HIS A 15 16.47 5.25 22.93
N GLU A 16 17.05 6.44 22.81
CA GLU A 16 17.58 7.19 23.94
C GLU A 16 16.53 8.01 24.69
N LEU A 17 15.49 8.48 24.01
CA LEU A 17 14.48 9.40 24.55
C LEU A 17 13.96 9.00 25.94
N PRO A 18 13.53 7.75 26.21
CA PRO A 18 13.06 7.34 27.53
C PRO A 18 14.12 7.44 28.64
N HIS A 19 15.40 7.46 28.27
CA HIS A 19 16.54 7.42 29.17
C HIS A 19 17.26 8.78 29.31
N ARG A 20 16.84 9.79 28.55
CA ARG A 20 17.47 11.12 28.61
C ARG A 20 17.17 11.82 29.94
N PRO A 21 18.16 12.48 30.56
CA PRO A 21 17.93 13.28 31.75
C PRO A 21 17.17 14.56 31.38
N VAL A 22 16.19 14.93 32.21
CA VAL A 22 15.46 16.20 32.07
C VAL A 22 16.33 17.34 32.59
N ARG A 23 16.61 18.34 31.74
CA ARG A 23 17.45 19.51 32.08
C ARG A 23 16.65 20.73 32.52
N PHE A 24 15.43 20.88 32.00
CA PHE A 24 14.54 22.01 32.25
C PHE A 24 13.13 21.49 32.56
N CYS A 25 12.42 22.18 33.46
CA CYS A 25 11.03 21.83 33.73
C CYS A 25 10.18 22.16 32.51
N PRO A 26 9.47 21.19 31.92
CA PRO A 26 8.70 21.45 30.70
C PRO A 26 7.52 22.41 30.90
N TRP A 27 7.15 22.74 32.14
CA TRP A 27 5.99 23.58 32.46
C TRP A 27 6.33 25.02 32.82
N CYS A 28 7.60 25.31 33.13
CA CYS A 28 8.02 26.64 33.59
C CYS A 28 9.50 26.96 33.30
N ASP A 29 10.17 26.11 32.52
CA ASP A 29 11.58 26.19 32.10
C ASP A 29 12.64 26.28 33.20
N ALA A 30 12.24 26.20 34.47
CA ALA A 30 13.17 26.21 35.60
C ALA A 30 14.10 24.99 35.58
N THR A 31 15.37 25.22 35.93
CA THR A 31 16.42 24.19 36.04
C THR A 31 16.45 23.48 37.39
N ASP A 32 15.73 23.99 38.40
CA ASP A 32 15.65 23.41 39.75
C ASP A 32 14.76 22.15 39.79
N LEU A 33 15.34 21.06 39.27
CA LEU A 33 14.74 19.74 39.17
C LEU A 33 15.39 18.78 40.16
N ARG A 34 14.61 18.25 41.10
CA ARG A 34 15.07 17.18 41.98
C ARG A 34 14.74 15.82 41.37
N PHE A 35 15.76 15.00 41.12
CA PHE A 35 15.56 13.58 40.84
C PHE A 35 14.86 12.89 42.04
N ARG A 36 13.79 12.15 41.79
CA ARG A 36 13.06 11.41 42.84
C ARG A 36 13.37 9.93 42.84
N SER A 37 13.22 9.27 41.71
CA SER A 37 13.44 7.82 41.59
C SER A 37 13.50 7.40 40.13
N GLN A 38 14.21 6.30 39.90
CA GLN A 38 14.13 5.49 38.71
C GLN A 38 13.68 4.10 39.15
N PRO A 39 12.41 3.73 38.92
CA PRO A 39 11.97 2.38 39.28
C PRO A 39 12.58 1.33 38.34
N ALA A 40 12.38 0.04 38.64
CA ALA A 40 12.84 -1.09 37.82
C ALA A 40 12.39 -1.00 36.34
N ARG A 41 12.95 -1.87 35.49
CA ARG A 41 12.80 -1.92 34.01
C ARG A 41 11.45 -1.37 33.52
N GLN A 42 11.51 -0.50 32.51
CA GLN A 42 10.38 0.15 31.82
C GLN A 42 9.67 1.30 32.56
N ARG A 43 10.19 1.78 33.70
CA ARG A 43 9.69 3.02 34.31
C ARG A 43 10.69 4.18 34.13
N LEU A 44 10.16 5.29 33.64
CA LEU A 44 10.91 6.53 33.39
C LEU A 44 11.46 7.13 34.69
N ALA A 45 12.64 7.74 34.60
CA ALA A 45 13.16 8.59 35.66
C ALA A 45 12.18 9.74 35.94
N ARG A 46 11.84 9.95 37.21
CA ARG A 46 10.94 11.03 37.63
C ARG A 46 11.72 12.16 38.30
N TYR A 47 11.40 13.37 37.86
CA TYR A 47 11.92 14.63 38.38
C TYR A 47 10.78 15.42 39.01
N TYR A 48 11.12 16.26 39.97
CA TYR A 48 10.18 17.17 40.63
C TYR A 48 10.74 18.58 40.57
N CYS A 49 10.00 19.50 39.94
CA CYS A 49 10.39 20.90 39.85
C CYS A 49 10.04 21.62 41.17
N ARG A 50 11.01 22.35 41.73
CA ARG A 50 10.77 23.13 42.96
C ARG A 50 10.02 24.43 42.71
N SER A 51 10.20 25.04 41.54
CA SER A 51 9.54 26.31 41.17
C SER A 51 8.03 26.13 40.99
N CYS A 52 7.59 25.20 40.13
CA CYS A 52 6.18 25.00 39.84
C CYS A 52 5.53 23.81 40.57
N ARG A 53 6.30 23.08 41.39
CA ARG A 53 5.85 21.94 42.22
C ARG A 53 5.24 20.76 41.45
N LYS A 54 5.46 20.68 40.14
CA LYS A 54 4.97 19.59 39.28
C LYS A 54 6.06 18.53 39.04
N SER A 55 5.64 17.28 38.86
CA SER A 55 6.52 16.19 38.42
C SER A 55 6.64 16.14 36.90
N CYS A 56 7.83 15.81 36.40
CA CYS A 56 8.07 15.56 34.99
C CYS A 56 9.00 14.35 34.79
N ASN A 57 9.07 13.89 33.55
CA ASN A 57 10.01 12.89 33.07
C ASN A 57 10.45 13.27 31.64
N SER A 58 11.31 12.46 31.03
CA SER A 58 11.85 12.71 29.69
C SER A 58 10.81 12.76 28.57
N LEU A 59 9.61 12.22 28.79
CA LEU A 59 8.53 12.23 27.82
C LEU A 59 7.49 13.33 28.04
N SER A 60 7.58 14.04 29.17
CA SER A 60 6.55 14.97 29.61
C SER A 60 6.20 16.00 28.53
N ASP A 61 7.20 16.55 27.85
CA ASP A 61 7.04 17.51 26.75
C ASP A 61 7.48 16.94 25.42
N SER A 62 7.07 15.69 25.17
CA SER A 62 7.39 15.02 23.92
C SER A 62 6.11 14.57 23.21
N PRO A 63 6.16 14.36 21.89
CA PRO A 63 5.08 13.71 21.14
C PRO A 63 4.72 12.30 21.67
N PHE A 64 5.59 11.72 22.50
CA PHE A 64 5.43 10.41 23.12
C PHE A 64 4.82 10.45 24.53
N ALA A 65 4.37 11.61 25.00
CA ALA A 65 3.67 11.72 26.27
C ALA A 65 2.49 10.73 26.34
N ASN A 66 2.41 9.99 27.46
CA ASN A 66 1.39 8.96 27.72
C ASN A 66 1.41 7.75 26.74
N LEU A 67 2.45 7.58 25.93
CA LEU A 67 2.64 6.37 25.14
C LEU A 67 3.40 5.30 25.93
N HIS A 68 3.01 4.05 25.74
CA HIS A 68 3.61 2.88 26.40
C HIS A 68 4.51 2.09 25.44
N ARG A 69 5.18 1.03 25.95
CA ARG A 69 6.10 0.13 25.22
C ARG A 69 7.24 0.89 24.52
N MET A 70 7.89 1.73 25.31
CA MET A 70 8.99 2.62 24.90
C MET A 70 10.16 1.86 24.27
N ASP A 71 10.37 0.61 24.70
CA ASP A 71 11.35 -0.35 24.17
C ASP A 71 11.17 -0.64 22.67
N GLN A 72 10.01 -0.32 22.09
CA GLN A 72 9.64 -0.73 20.74
C GLN A 72 9.60 0.40 19.73
N TRP A 73 9.73 1.65 20.16
CA TRP A 73 9.57 2.81 19.25
C TRP A 73 10.68 2.87 18.19
N ALA A 74 11.92 2.59 18.59
CA ALA A 74 13.04 2.53 17.66
C ALA A 74 12.83 1.42 16.60
N ALA A 75 12.43 0.23 17.03
CA ALA A 75 12.10 -0.87 16.12
C ALA A 75 10.91 -0.52 15.22
N PHE A 76 9.87 0.10 15.76
CA PHE A 76 8.70 0.57 15.00
C PHE A 76 9.11 1.56 13.90
N ALA A 77 9.98 2.53 14.21
CA ALA A 77 10.49 3.50 13.24
C ALA A 77 11.27 2.83 12.11
N VAL A 78 12.01 1.75 12.37
CA VAL A 78 12.68 0.96 11.31
C VAL A 78 11.66 0.43 10.29
N TYR A 79 10.58 -0.21 10.73
CA TYR A 79 9.57 -0.75 9.80
C TYR A 79 8.78 0.36 9.10
N LEU A 80 8.55 1.47 9.79
CA LEU A 80 7.90 2.67 9.24
C LEU A 80 8.73 3.28 8.10
N LEU A 81 10.05 3.39 8.28
CA LEU A 81 11.00 3.86 7.26
C LEU A 81 11.19 2.84 6.14
N ALA A 82 11.13 1.55 6.44
CA ALA A 82 11.13 0.47 5.46
C ALA A 82 9.83 0.42 4.62
N GLY A 83 8.84 1.26 4.93
CA GLY A 83 7.63 1.43 4.14
C GLY A 83 6.60 0.32 4.29
N TRP A 84 6.72 -0.53 5.32
CA TRP A 84 5.75 -1.59 5.63
C TRP A 84 4.35 -1.00 5.82
N SER A 85 3.32 -1.77 5.47
CA SER A 85 1.93 -1.33 5.65
C SER A 85 1.53 -1.29 7.12
N SER A 86 0.52 -0.47 7.44
CA SER A 86 -0.03 -0.37 8.80
C SER A 86 -0.51 -1.72 9.33
N VAL A 87 -1.08 -2.58 8.46
CA VAL A 87 -1.54 -3.93 8.81
C VAL A 87 -0.37 -4.85 9.17
N GLN A 88 0.70 -4.84 8.38
CA GLN A 88 1.89 -5.66 8.65
C GLN A 88 2.60 -5.23 9.92
N ILE A 89 2.78 -3.92 10.13
CA ILE A 89 3.41 -3.39 11.35
C ILE A 89 2.52 -3.68 12.57
N ALA A 90 1.22 -3.40 12.49
CA ALA A 90 0.30 -3.65 13.61
C ALA A 90 0.30 -5.13 14.02
N ALA A 91 0.23 -6.06 13.06
CA ALA A 91 0.33 -7.49 13.34
C ALA A 91 1.67 -7.87 13.99
N ARG A 92 2.79 -7.35 13.47
CA ARG A 92 4.14 -7.65 13.98
C ARG A 92 4.34 -7.20 15.42
N PHE A 93 3.79 -6.05 15.81
CA PHE A 93 3.95 -5.49 17.15
C PHE A 93 2.77 -5.81 18.09
N GLY A 94 1.74 -6.50 17.61
CA GLY A 94 0.51 -6.74 18.36
C GLY A 94 -0.20 -5.43 18.74
N LEU A 95 -0.27 -4.48 17.82
CA LEU A 95 -0.87 -3.16 18.04
C LEU A 95 -2.29 -3.10 17.49
N THR A 96 -3.15 -2.33 18.17
CA THR A 96 -4.40 -1.89 17.57
C THR A 96 -4.13 -0.75 16.58
N SER A 97 -5.05 -0.53 15.63
CA SER A 97 -4.95 0.59 14.69
C SER A 97 -4.77 1.94 15.42
N LYS A 98 -5.48 2.15 16.53
CA LYS A 98 -5.37 3.39 17.33
C LYS A 98 -3.94 3.60 17.84
N VAL A 99 -3.31 2.57 18.40
CA VAL A 99 -1.95 2.65 18.93
C VAL A 99 -0.94 2.86 17.80
N TYR A 100 -1.06 2.10 16.70
CA TYR A 100 -0.23 2.27 15.50
C TYR A 100 -0.21 3.73 15.02
N PHE A 101 -1.39 4.33 14.85
CA PHE A 101 -1.48 5.71 14.35
C PHE A 101 -0.98 6.73 15.39
N SER A 102 -1.16 6.45 16.68
CA SER A 102 -0.61 7.32 17.73
C SER A 102 0.91 7.33 17.70
N TRP A 103 1.55 6.15 17.59
CA TRP A 103 3.00 6.03 17.46
C TRP A 103 3.50 6.64 16.16
N GLY A 104 2.81 6.41 15.04
CA GLY A 104 3.16 6.98 13.74
C GLY A 104 3.16 8.52 13.75
N ARG A 105 2.17 9.15 14.42
CA ARG A 105 2.16 10.61 14.61
C ARG A 105 3.34 11.08 15.46
N ALA A 106 3.58 10.45 16.60
CA ALA A 106 4.66 10.83 17.50
C ALA A 106 6.04 10.74 16.81
N VAL A 107 6.29 9.64 16.09
CA VAL A 107 7.50 9.47 15.27
C VAL A 107 7.57 10.52 14.16
N GLY A 108 6.45 10.83 13.50
CA GLY A 108 6.39 11.86 12.45
C GLY A 108 6.80 13.24 12.94
N VAL A 109 6.30 13.66 14.12
CA VAL A 109 6.68 14.95 14.74
C VAL A 109 8.18 14.99 15.05
N VAL A 110 8.71 13.96 15.73
CA VAL A 110 10.15 13.88 16.03
C VAL A 110 10.98 13.84 14.75
N MET A 111 10.53 13.13 13.71
CA MET A 111 11.23 13.09 12.43
C MET A 111 11.27 14.48 11.78
N ALA A 112 10.18 15.26 11.86
CA ALA A 112 10.13 16.62 11.33
C ALA A 112 11.07 17.57 12.06
N GLU A 113 11.15 17.47 13.39
CA GLU A 113 11.98 18.32 14.24
C GLU A 113 13.47 17.96 14.17
N GLU A 114 13.79 16.66 14.26
CA GLU A 114 15.17 16.19 14.39
C GLU A 114 15.84 15.89 13.04
N CYS A 115 15.05 15.60 12.00
CA CYS A 115 15.51 15.06 10.73
C CYS A 115 14.64 15.55 9.54
N ALA A 116 14.52 16.87 9.36
CA ALA A 116 13.59 17.49 8.40
C ALA A 116 13.68 16.92 6.96
N GLU A 117 14.88 16.68 6.44
CA GLU A 117 15.10 16.09 5.11
C GLU A 117 14.55 14.65 5.02
N LEU A 118 14.76 13.85 6.06
CA LEU A 118 14.20 12.50 6.14
C LEU A 118 12.67 12.55 6.23
N HIS A 119 12.13 13.49 7.02
CA HIS A 119 10.69 13.69 7.12
C HIS A 119 10.09 14.06 5.77
N GLN A 120 10.67 15.03 5.07
CA GLN A 120 10.22 15.43 3.74
C GLN A 120 10.28 14.27 2.74
N TRP A 121 11.36 13.49 2.75
CA TRP A 121 11.46 12.29 1.92
C TRP A 121 10.39 11.24 2.26
N TRP A 122 10.19 11.01 3.55
CA TRP A 122 9.26 10.01 4.07
C TRP A 122 7.82 10.41 3.75
N THR A 123 7.39 11.64 4.03
CA THR A 123 6.04 12.13 3.72
C THR A 123 5.74 12.05 2.23
N THR A 124 6.68 12.50 1.37
CA THR A 124 6.55 12.40 -0.10
C THR A 124 6.29 10.97 -0.58
N ARG A 125 6.82 9.95 0.13
CA ARG A 125 6.62 8.52 -0.19
C ARG A 125 5.47 7.84 0.55
N GLN A 126 4.90 8.48 1.57
CA GLN A 126 3.79 7.94 2.35
C GLN A 126 2.44 8.48 1.89
N PHE A 127 2.43 9.69 1.38
CA PHE A 127 1.25 10.32 0.79
C PHE A 127 1.23 10.13 -0.72
N ARG A 128 0.03 10.11 -1.27
CA ARG A 128 -0.22 9.82 -2.69
C ARG A 128 0.07 11.03 -3.60
N GLU A 129 1.01 11.88 -3.21
CA GLU A 129 1.25 13.20 -3.81
C GLU A 129 2.31 13.13 -4.92
N ASN A 130 3.26 12.19 -4.83
CA ASN A 130 4.30 12.00 -5.85
C ASN A 130 4.35 10.53 -6.30
N LEU A 131 3.52 10.21 -7.30
CA LEU A 131 3.22 8.84 -7.74
C LEU A 131 4.03 8.38 -8.96
N GLN A 132 5.06 9.14 -9.35
CA GLN A 132 5.81 8.79 -10.55
C GLN A 132 6.50 7.43 -10.31
N PRO A 133 6.15 6.39 -11.10
CA PRO A 133 6.80 5.11 -10.99
C PRO A 133 8.28 5.27 -11.36
N PRO A 134 9.21 4.63 -10.63
CA PRO A 134 10.58 4.51 -11.10
C PRO A 134 10.62 3.95 -12.53
N GLU A 135 11.63 4.33 -13.31
CA GLU A 135 11.71 3.97 -14.73
C GLU A 135 11.54 2.47 -15.00
N HIS A 136 12.11 1.61 -14.15
CA HIS A 136 11.98 0.16 -14.28
C HIS A 136 10.53 -0.32 -14.04
N ILE A 137 9.79 0.30 -13.11
CA ILE A 137 8.36 0.01 -12.88
C ILE A 137 7.54 0.51 -14.06
N GLU A 138 7.81 1.72 -14.54
CA GLU A 138 7.10 2.30 -15.69
C GLU A 138 7.29 1.43 -16.95
N ARG A 139 8.49 0.88 -17.14
CA ARG A 139 8.78 -0.08 -18.22
C ARG A 139 7.94 -1.35 -18.10
N GLN A 140 7.80 -1.90 -16.89
CA GLN A 140 6.95 -3.07 -16.64
C GLN A 140 5.46 -2.75 -16.86
N GLN A 141 4.98 -1.59 -16.40
CA GLN A 141 3.60 -1.15 -16.64
C GLN A 141 3.31 -1.03 -18.15
N ARG A 142 4.22 -0.39 -18.90
CA ARG A 142 4.13 -0.29 -20.36
C ARG A 142 4.13 -1.67 -21.02
N ALA A 143 5.04 -2.56 -20.62
CA ALA A 143 5.10 -3.92 -21.16
C ALA A 143 3.78 -4.69 -20.98
N VAL A 144 3.16 -4.60 -19.81
CA VAL A 144 1.86 -5.25 -19.54
C VAL A 144 0.75 -4.67 -20.42
N VAL A 145 0.67 -3.33 -20.54
CA VAL A 145 -0.34 -2.67 -21.39
C VAL A 145 -0.13 -3.02 -22.86
N THR A 146 1.09 -2.93 -23.36
CA THR A 146 1.45 -3.29 -24.73
C THR A 146 1.14 -4.76 -25.02
N TRP A 147 1.46 -5.67 -24.10
CA TRP A 147 1.11 -7.08 -24.23
C TRP A 147 -0.41 -7.27 -24.35
N LEU A 148 -1.18 -6.58 -23.51
CA LEU A 148 -2.64 -6.69 -23.50
C LEU A 148 -3.25 -6.15 -24.80
N GLU A 149 -2.83 -4.97 -25.24
CA GLU A 149 -3.26 -4.35 -26.49
C GLU A 149 -2.87 -5.19 -27.71
N ALA A 150 -1.62 -5.67 -27.78
CA ALA A 150 -1.17 -6.56 -28.85
C ALA A 150 -1.99 -7.85 -28.89
N THR A 151 -2.28 -8.44 -27.72
CA THR A 151 -3.09 -9.65 -27.60
C THR A 151 -4.52 -9.42 -28.07
N LEU A 152 -5.14 -8.31 -27.64
CA LEU A 152 -6.50 -7.95 -28.05
C LEU A 152 -6.57 -7.61 -29.54
N ASN A 153 -5.54 -6.99 -30.11
CA ASN A 153 -5.49 -6.57 -31.51
C ASN A 153 -4.85 -7.59 -32.48
N ALA A 154 -4.43 -8.76 -31.99
CA ALA A 154 -3.78 -9.80 -32.78
C ALA A 154 -4.61 -10.15 -34.02
N ARG A 155 -4.03 -10.02 -35.22
CA ARG A 155 -4.72 -10.35 -36.48
C ARG A 155 -4.53 -11.80 -36.93
N HIS A 156 -3.47 -12.43 -36.45
CA HIS A 156 -3.08 -13.78 -36.81
C HIS A 156 -2.70 -14.57 -35.56
N ALA A 157 -2.98 -15.87 -35.56
CA ALA A 157 -2.54 -16.79 -34.54
C ALA A 157 -2.26 -18.18 -35.15
N ARG A 158 -1.35 -18.95 -34.56
CA ARG A 158 -1.16 -20.35 -34.97
C ARG A 158 -2.19 -21.22 -34.27
N CYS A 159 -2.75 -22.19 -35.00
CA CYS A 159 -3.71 -23.11 -34.43
C CYS A 159 -3.02 -24.01 -33.37
N PRO A 160 -3.51 -24.06 -32.12
CA PRO A 160 -2.91 -24.90 -31.08
C PRO A 160 -3.13 -26.40 -31.32
N LYS A 161 -4.10 -26.79 -32.16
CA LYS A 161 -4.42 -28.21 -32.43
C LYS A 161 -3.55 -28.82 -33.53
N CYS A 162 -3.36 -28.11 -34.64
CA CYS A 162 -2.66 -28.64 -35.81
C CYS A 162 -1.37 -27.88 -36.19
N GLY A 163 -1.01 -26.82 -35.46
CA GLY A 163 0.16 -25.98 -35.73
C GLY A 163 0.05 -25.08 -36.96
N GLY A 164 -1.02 -25.19 -37.75
CA GLY A 164 -1.21 -24.43 -39.00
C GLY A 164 -1.36 -22.92 -38.78
N GLY A 165 -0.78 -22.13 -39.69
CA GLY A 165 -0.87 -20.66 -39.70
C GLY A 165 -2.10 -20.10 -40.42
N GLN A 166 -2.83 -20.91 -41.19
CA GLN A 166 -4.07 -20.54 -41.87
C GLN A 166 -5.22 -20.47 -40.85
N THR A 167 -5.41 -19.28 -40.29
CA THR A 167 -6.48 -18.97 -39.35
C THR A 167 -7.04 -17.58 -39.67
N TYR A 168 -8.32 -17.39 -39.40
CA TYR A 168 -8.95 -16.07 -39.48
C TYR A 168 -9.54 -15.66 -38.13
N ARG A 169 -9.51 -14.35 -37.87
CA ARG A 169 -10.05 -13.77 -36.65
C ARG A 169 -11.57 -13.65 -36.73
N ILE A 170 -12.26 -14.15 -35.71
CA ILE A 170 -13.71 -13.99 -35.55
C ILE A 170 -13.99 -12.58 -35.02
N LYS A 171 -15.00 -11.90 -35.57
CA LYS A 171 -15.40 -10.54 -35.14
C LYS A 171 -15.68 -10.51 -33.63
N GLY A 172 -15.16 -9.46 -32.97
CA GLY A 172 -15.35 -9.21 -31.55
C GLY A 172 -14.09 -8.72 -30.85
N LEU A 173 -14.29 -8.18 -29.64
CA LEU A 173 -13.22 -7.61 -28.82
C LEU A 173 -12.24 -8.67 -28.32
N ARG A 174 -12.72 -9.88 -28.02
CA ARG A 174 -11.84 -10.98 -27.60
C ARG A 174 -11.16 -11.62 -28.82
N PRO A 175 -9.85 -11.93 -28.75
CA PRO A 175 -9.06 -12.47 -29.85
C PRO A 175 -9.37 -13.95 -30.08
N LYS A 176 -10.53 -14.20 -30.71
CA LYS A 176 -10.98 -15.53 -31.13
C LYS A 176 -10.62 -15.78 -32.58
N PHE A 177 -10.19 -16.99 -32.88
CA PHE A 177 -9.76 -17.42 -34.20
C PHE A 177 -10.42 -18.74 -34.57
N LYS A 178 -10.59 -18.98 -35.86
CA LYS A 178 -10.93 -20.29 -36.41
C LYS A 178 -9.83 -20.73 -37.36
N CYS A 179 -9.42 -21.99 -37.24
CA CYS A 179 -8.47 -22.59 -38.18
C CYS A 179 -9.20 -23.13 -39.40
N ASP A 180 -8.70 -22.84 -40.60
CA ASP A 180 -9.30 -23.30 -41.85
C ASP A 180 -9.08 -24.81 -42.05
N ARG A 181 -7.93 -25.32 -41.63
CA ARG A 181 -7.52 -26.70 -41.87
C ARG A 181 -8.23 -27.72 -40.97
N CYS A 182 -8.35 -27.43 -39.68
CA CYS A 182 -8.92 -28.36 -38.69
C CYS A 182 -10.22 -27.86 -38.05
N VAL A 183 -10.80 -26.80 -38.59
CA VAL A 183 -12.06 -26.14 -38.18
C VAL A 183 -12.17 -25.74 -36.71
N THR A 184 -11.08 -25.84 -35.94
CA THR A 184 -11.06 -25.62 -34.50
C THR A 184 -11.10 -24.12 -34.19
N CYS A 185 -12.05 -23.74 -33.33
CA CYS A 185 -12.14 -22.39 -32.77
C CYS A 185 -11.30 -22.31 -31.49
N PHE A 186 -10.49 -21.26 -31.36
CA PHE A 186 -9.65 -21.05 -30.18
C PHE A 186 -9.53 -19.56 -29.85
N CYS A 187 -9.07 -19.25 -28.64
CA CYS A 187 -8.79 -17.88 -28.20
C CYS A 187 -7.35 -17.81 -27.72
N THR A 188 -6.61 -16.77 -28.10
CA THR A 188 -5.22 -16.59 -27.63
C THR A 188 -5.13 -16.36 -26.12
N LEU A 189 -6.25 -15.99 -25.49
CA LEU A 189 -6.36 -15.85 -24.04
C LEU A 189 -6.62 -17.17 -23.31
N SER A 190 -6.84 -18.29 -24.01
CA SER A 190 -7.22 -19.56 -23.39
C SER A 190 -6.18 -20.08 -22.39
N ALA A 191 -4.91 -19.74 -22.58
CA ALA A 191 -3.81 -20.12 -21.69
C ALA A 191 -3.44 -19.01 -20.68
N THR A 192 -4.25 -17.97 -20.55
CA THR A 192 -3.97 -16.84 -19.65
C THR A 192 -5.01 -16.75 -18.54
N PRO A 193 -4.68 -16.09 -17.42
CA PRO A 193 -5.65 -15.79 -16.35
C PRO A 193 -6.89 -15.02 -16.83
N LEU A 194 -6.82 -14.36 -17.98
CA LEU A 194 -7.96 -13.63 -18.56
C LEU A 194 -8.99 -14.54 -19.27
N THR A 195 -8.83 -15.86 -19.15
CA THR A 195 -9.82 -16.82 -19.65
C THR A 195 -11.20 -16.58 -19.06
N GLY A 196 -12.22 -16.65 -19.90
CA GLY A 196 -13.61 -16.44 -19.49
C GLY A 196 -13.96 -15.02 -19.01
N MET A 197 -13.00 -14.08 -18.91
CA MET A 197 -13.32 -12.68 -18.65
C MET A 197 -14.08 -12.09 -19.83
N ILE A 198 -15.09 -11.28 -19.52
CA ILE A 198 -15.92 -10.56 -20.50
C ILE A 198 -15.52 -9.09 -20.51
N ARG A 199 -16.14 -8.29 -21.39
CA ARG A 199 -15.93 -6.83 -21.45
C ARG A 199 -14.48 -6.41 -21.62
N ALA A 200 -13.84 -6.95 -22.67
CA ALA A 200 -12.45 -6.65 -23.00
C ALA A 200 -12.20 -5.18 -23.35
N ASP A 201 -13.27 -4.43 -23.68
CA ASP A 201 -13.28 -2.98 -23.82
C ASP A 201 -12.79 -2.25 -22.56
N LEU A 202 -12.99 -2.83 -21.37
CA LEU A 202 -12.63 -2.18 -20.10
C LEU A 202 -11.25 -2.58 -19.57
N TRP A 203 -10.57 -3.55 -20.20
CA TRP A 203 -9.42 -4.22 -19.57
C TRP A 203 -8.20 -3.33 -19.42
N VAL A 204 -7.91 -2.49 -20.42
CA VAL A 204 -6.74 -1.59 -20.42
C VAL A 204 -6.86 -0.55 -19.31
N ASP A 205 -8.01 0.09 -19.16
CA ASP A 205 -8.23 1.09 -18.11
C ASP A 205 -8.31 0.44 -16.73
N PHE A 206 -8.92 -0.75 -16.64
CA PHE A 206 -9.00 -1.48 -15.39
C PHE A 206 -7.61 -1.88 -14.87
N ILE A 207 -6.75 -2.43 -15.73
CA ILE A 207 -5.41 -2.84 -15.30
C ILE A 207 -4.53 -1.64 -14.94
N LYS A 208 -4.66 -0.50 -15.65
CA LYS A 208 -4.02 0.77 -15.25
C LYS A 208 -4.45 1.18 -13.84
N GLY A 209 -5.74 1.15 -13.54
CA GLY A 209 -6.25 1.40 -12.19
C GLY A 209 -5.68 0.43 -11.14
N VAL A 210 -5.52 -0.86 -11.48
CA VAL A 210 -4.86 -1.84 -10.60
C VAL A 210 -3.39 -1.46 -10.36
N MET A 211 -2.66 -1.11 -11.42
CA MET A 211 -1.26 -0.67 -11.36
C MET A 211 -1.07 0.62 -10.54
N ASP A 212 -2.08 1.50 -10.53
CA ASP A 212 -2.12 2.74 -9.75
C ASP A 212 -2.56 2.55 -8.29
N GLY A 213 -2.76 1.30 -7.85
CA GLY A 213 -3.14 0.97 -6.47
C GLY A 213 -4.58 1.34 -6.10
N GLN A 214 -5.48 1.50 -7.08
CA GLN A 214 -6.89 1.79 -6.84
C GLN A 214 -7.56 0.72 -5.96
N SER A 215 -8.50 1.14 -5.10
CA SER A 215 -9.31 0.20 -4.32
C SER A 215 -10.30 -0.57 -5.18
N ILE A 216 -10.88 -1.64 -4.63
CA ILE A 216 -12.01 -2.31 -5.30
C ILE A 216 -13.18 -1.34 -5.50
N GLN A 217 -13.40 -0.41 -4.56
CA GLN A 217 -14.42 0.63 -4.74
C GLN A 217 -14.06 1.60 -5.88
N ASP A 218 -12.82 2.06 -5.94
CA ASP A 218 -12.34 2.97 -7.00
C ASP A 218 -12.46 2.28 -8.37
N LEU A 219 -11.97 1.05 -8.50
CA LEU A 219 -12.07 0.23 -9.72
C LEU A 219 -13.52 -0.01 -10.13
N LYS A 220 -14.42 -0.21 -9.15
CA LYS A 220 -15.86 -0.29 -9.42
C LYS A 220 -16.41 1.02 -9.97
N ARG A 221 -16.05 2.16 -9.36
CA ARG A 221 -16.53 3.48 -9.83
C ARG A 221 -16.07 3.78 -11.24
N SER A 222 -14.80 3.50 -11.56
CA SER A 222 -14.24 3.78 -12.89
C SER A 222 -14.73 2.82 -13.98
N SER A 223 -15.01 1.56 -13.65
CA SER A 223 -15.43 0.55 -14.64
C SER A 223 -16.94 0.29 -14.71
N GLY A 224 -17.73 0.73 -13.73
CA GLY A 224 -19.16 0.40 -13.61
C GLY A 224 -19.45 -1.07 -13.25
N LEU A 225 -18.43 -1.88 -12.98
CA LEU A 225 -18.56 -3.30 -12.60
C LEU A 225 -19.12 -3.48 -11.19
N GLY A 226 -19.74 -4.64 -10.93
CA GLY A 226 -20.09 -5.04 -9.57
C GLY A 226 -18.86 -5.38 -8.72
N MET A 227 -18.95 -5.22 -7.38
CA MET A 227 -17.84 -5.47 -6.45
C MET A 227 -17.18 -6.84 -6.63
N GLY A 228 -17.97 -7.90 -6.80
CA GLY A 228 -17.46 -9.26 -7.00
C GLY A 228 -16.69 -9.40 -8.32
N ALA A 229 -17.14 -8.74 -9.38
CA ALA A 229 -16.44 -8.71 -10.66
C ALA A 229 -15.13 -7.93 -10.55
N SER A 230 -15.13 -6.75 -9.91
CA SER A 230 -13.93 -5.95 -9.68
C SER A 230 -12.88 -6.70 -8.86
N LYS A 231 -13.30 -7.43 -7.80
CA LYS A 231 -12.40 -8.26 -7.00
C LYS A 231 -11.76 -9.36 -7.86
N ARG A 232 -12.59 -10.13 -8.58
CA ARG A 232 -12.11 -11.22 -9.45
C ARG A 232 -11.18 -10.70 -10.54
N TRP A 233 -11.53 -9.61 -11.21
CA TRP A 233 -10.71 -9.02 -12.26
C TRP A 233 -9.36 -8.58 -11.74
N ARG A 234 -9.33 -7.92 -10.57
CA ARG A 234 -8.07 -7.55 -9.92
C ARG A 234 -7.20 -8.79 -9.67
N GLU A 235 -7.77 -9.85 -9.13
CA GLU A 235 -7.03 -11.11 -8.90
C GLU A 235 -6.47 -11.67 -10.22
N GLN A 236 -7.27 -11.74 -11.30
CA GLN A 236 -6.79 -12.24 -12.58
C GLN A 236 -5.70 -11.36 -13.21
N PHE A 237 -5.79 -10.03 -13.07
CA PHE A 237 -4.74 -9.13 -13.57
C PHE A 237 -3.44 -9.24 -12.77
N LEU A 238 -3.51 -9.47 -11.45
CA LEU A 238 -2.31 -9.73 -10.66
C LEU A 238 -1.63 -11.04 -11.09
N LEU A 239 -2.42 -12.11 -11.30
CA LEU A 239 -1.90 -13.37 -11.84
C LEU A 239 -1.31 -13.20 -13.24
N LEU A 240 -1.89 -12.32 -14.08
CA LEU A 240 -1.34 -12.02 -15.39
C LEU A 240 0.03 -11.33 -15.27
N ILE A 241 0.14 -10.30 -14.43
CA ILE A 241 1.40 -9.56 -14.21
C ILE A 241 2.48 -10.51 -13.69
N GLU A 242 2.12 -11.43 -12.78
CA GLU A 242 2.99 -12.49 -12.30
C GLU A 242 3.43 -13.45 -13.41
N ALA A 243 2.50 -13.93 -14.24
CA ALA A 243 2.78 -14.83 -15.35
C ALA A 243 3.67 -14.18 -16.44
N LEU A 244 3.64 -12.85 -16.56
CA LEU A 244 4.53 -12.09 -17.43
C LEU A 244 5.91 -11.80 -16.79
N GLY A 245 6.14 -12.22 -15.54
CA GLY A 245 7.42 -12.09 -14.85
C GLY A 245 7.68 -10.71 -14.24
N HIS A 246 6.65 -9.88 -14.05
CA HIS A 246 6.78 -8.50 -13.56
C HIS A 246 6.64 -8.41 -12.03
N SER A 247 7.56 -9.05 -11.30
CA SER A 247 7.52 -9.15 -9.82
C SER A 247 7.70 -7.81 -9.11
N GLU A 248 8.55 -6.92 -9.64
CA GLU A 248 8.76 -5.58 -9.05
C GLU A 248 7.49 -4.72 -9.17
N LEU A 249 6.77 -4.82 -10.30
CA LEU A 249 5.48 -4.18 -10.47
C LEU A 249 4.43 -4.70 -9.47
N LEU A 250 4.43 -5.99 -9.13
CA LEU A 250 3.56 -6.51 -8.07
C LEU A 250 3.87 -5.86 -6.71
N GLY A 251 5.16 -5.73 -6.37
CA GLY A 251 5.60 -5.02 -5.17
C GLY A 251 5.15 -3.56 -5.17
N TRP A 252 5.29 -2.88 -6.31
CA TRP A 252 4.82 -1.52 -6.51
C TRP A 252 3.31 -1.38 -6.33
N ILE A 253 2.51 -2.29 -6.88
CA ILE A 253 1.04 -2.30 -6.73
C ILE A 253 0.63 -2.40 -5.26
N VAL A 254 1.27 -3.30 -4.51
CA VAL A 254 1.03 -3.46 -3.07
C VAL A 254 1.38 -2.17 -2.33
N TRP A 255 2.52 -1.57 -2.67
CA TRP A 255 2.97 -0.30 -2.10
C TRP A 255 1.98 0.85 -2.41
N MET A 256 1.58 1.03 -3.67
CA MET A 256 0.59 2.03 -4.11
C MET A 256 -0.75 1.84 -3.40
N ARG A 257 -1.20 0.59 -3.27
CA ARG A 257 -2.46 0.26 -2.60
C ARG A 257 -2.45 0.69 -1.13
N SER A 258 -1.33 0.50 -0.44
CA SER A 258 -1.16 0.96 0.94
C SER A 258 -1.28 2.48 1.05
N ARG A 259 -0.81 3.24 0.07
CA ARG A 259 -0.79 4.72 0.08
C ARG A 259 -2.18 5.27 -0.22
N ARG A 260 -2.89 4.66 -1.19
CA ARG A 260 -4.31 4.92 -1.39
C ARG A 260 -5.13 4.64 -0.12
N SER A 261 -4.79 3.60 0.65
CA SER A 261 -5.45 3.34 1.93
C SER A 261 -5.20 4.44 2.96
N ASN A 262 -3.97 4.96 3.06
CA ASN A 262 -3.64 6.06 3.96
C ASN A 262 -4.36 7.35 3.58
N GLU A 263 -4.40 7.68 2.29
CA GLU A 263 -5.12 8.83 1.72
C GLU A 263 -6.61 8.79 2.10
N VAL A 264 -7.27 7.65 1.88
CA VAL A 264 -8.69 7.47 2.23
C VAL A 264 -8.92 7.60 3.74
N VAL A 265 -8.06 7.01 4.56
CA VAL A 265 -8.16 7.13 6.03
C VAL A 265 -7.97 8.58 6.47
N SER A 266 -7.05 9.31 5.86
CA SER A 266 -6.80 10.73 6.15
C SER A 266 -8.03 11.58 5.79
N LEU A 267 -8.58 11.40 4.59
CA LEU A 267 -9.78 12.08 4.12
C LEU A 267 -10.96 11.90 5.08
N VAL A 268 -11.23 10.65 5.48
CA VAL A 268 -12.34 10.33 6.39
C VAL A 268 -12.15 10.98 7.77
N ARG A 269 -10.91 11.06 8.27
CA ARG A 269 -10.60 11.73 9.55
C ARG A 269 -10.80 13.24 9.49
N GLN A 270 -10.60 13.85 8.33
CA GLN A 270 -10.83 15.27 8.10
C GLN A 270 -12.32 15.60 7.87
N GLY A 271 -13.23 14.63 8.07
CA GLY A 271 -14.67 14.80 7.87
C GLY A 271 -15.12 14.61 6.42
N GLY A 272 -14.21 14.27 5.51
CA GLY A 272 -14.54 13.95 4.13
C GLY A 272 -15.26 12.61 4.00
N CYS A 273 -16.10 12.48 2.99
CA CYS A 273 -16.70 11.21 2.59
C CYS A 273 -16.22 10.83 1.19
N LEU A 274 -16.12 9.52 0.94
CA LEU A 274 -15.97 9.03 -0.43
C LEU A 274 -17.36 8.78 -0.99
N ASP A 275 -17.57 9.18 -2.24
CA ASP A 275 -18.81 8.88 -2.95
C ASP A 275 -19.12 7.39 -2.91
N MET A 276 -20.37 7.07 -2.61
CA MET A 276 -20.82 5.69 -2.61
C MET A 276 -20.70 5.13 -4.03
N ALA A 277 -20.03 4.00 -4.15
CA ALA A 277 -19.94 3.32 -5.44
C ALA A 277 -21.35 2.85 -5.83
N THR A 278 -21.90 3.43 -6.90
CA THR A 278 -23.23 3.13 -7.46
C THR A 278 -23.41 1.66 -7.78
N ARG A 279 -24.65 1.17 -7.95
CA ARG A 279 -24.87 -0.23 -8.35
C ARG A 279 -24.16 -0.52 -9.68
N SER A 280 -23.80 -1.79 -9.88
CA SER A 280 -23.25 -2.25 -11.16
C SER A 280 -24.16 -1.78 -12.29
N VAL A 281 -23.59 -1.10 -13.28
CA VAL A 281 -24.33 -0.67 -14.48
C VAL A 281 -24.60 -1.87 -15.40
N TYR A 282 -23.86 -2.96 -15.18
CA TYR A 282 -24.04 -4.22 -15.90
C TYR A 282 -24.89 -5.21 -15.11
N PRO A 283 -25.76 -5.99 -15.79
CA PRO A 283 -26.54 -7.04 -15.15
C PRO A 283 -25.61 -8.05 -14.49
N GLN A 284 -25.84 -8.29 -13.20
CA GLN A 284 -25.13 -9.32 -12.47
C GLN A 284 -25.67 -10.66 -12.95
N GLY A 285 -24.92 -11.36 -13.80
CA GLY A 285 -25.24 -12.75 -14.13
C GLY A 285 -25.43 -13.57 -12.85
N LEU A 286 -26.32 -14.56 -12.88
CA LEU A 286 -26.50 -15.53 -11.79
C LEU A 286 -25.14 -15.95 -11.24
N ARG A 287 -24.96 -15.84 -9.91
CA ARG A 287 -23.74 -16.29 -9.22
C ARG A 287 -23.51 -17.76 -9.59
N LYS A 288 -22.66 -18.05 -10.58
CA LYS A 288 -22.19 -19.42 -10.79
C LYS A 288 -21.46 -19.83 -9.52
N GLY A 289 -21.88 -20.97 -8.97
CA GLY A 289 -21.46 -21.50 -7.68
C GLY A 289 -19.94 -21.55 -7.51
N ARG A 290 -19.53 -21.65 -6.24
CA ARG A 290 -18.13 -21.78 -5.82
C ARG A 290 -17.39 -22.75 -6.75
N PHE A 291 -16.24 -22.33 -7.26
CA PHE A 291 -15.23 -23.27 -7.74
C PHE A 291 -14.86 -24.16 -6.55
N VAL A 292 -15.33 -25.41 -6.59
CA VAL A 292 -14.80 -26.47 -5.74
C VAL A 292 -13.46 -26.83 -6.38
N SER A 293 -12.37 -26.51 -5.68
CA SER A 293 -11.05 -27.04 -6.01
C SER A 293 -11.17 -28.57 -5.99
N LYS A 294 -10.93 -29.22 -7.12
CA LYS A 294 -10.71 -30.67 -7.11
C LYS A 294 -9.42 -30.92 -6.33
N GLN A 295 -9.53 -31.74 -5.28
CA GLN A 295 -8.41 -32.38 -4.60
C GLN A 295 -7.70 -33.31 -5.57
#